data_AF-A0A6V7JHE5-F1
#
_entry.id   AF-A0A6V7JHE5-F1
#
_cell.length_a   1.000
_cell.length_b   1.000
_cell.length_c   1.000
_cell.angle_alpha   90.00
_cell.angle_beta   90.00
_cell.angle_gamma   90.00
#
_symmetry.space_group_name_H-M   'P 1'
#
loop_
_entity.id
_entity.type
_entity.pdbx_description
1 polymer ?
#
loop_
_entity_poly.entity_id
_entity_poly.type
_entity_poly.pdbx_seq_one_letter_code
_entity_poly.pdbx_strand_id
1 'polypeptide(L)' 'ENVLHIAIVNEDPAMVKYLLDSGADVDERCFGNFMCPEDQKASRTDSLDHEWPCVSTETNYDG' A
#
# COMPACT_ATOMS: atom_id res chain seq x y z
N GLU A 1 0.51 3.09 5.08
CA GLU A 1 1.95 2.79 5.19
C GLU A 1 2.34 2.83 6.67
N ASN A 2 3.08 1.83 7.15
CA ASN A 2 3.51 1.75 8.55
C ASN A 2 5.04 1.62 8.64
N VAL A 3 5.59 1.64 9.85
CA VAL A 3 7.03 1.53 10.10
C VAL A 3 7.66 0.21 9.64
N LEU A 4 6.87 -0.87 9.59
CA LEU A 4 7.33 -2.17 9.07
C LEU A 4 7.53 -2.12 7.54
N HIS A 5 6.60 -1.49 6.81
CA HIS A 5 6.75 -1.28 5.37
C HIS A 5 8.04 -0.51 5.04
N ILE A 6 8.33 0.55 5.80
CA ILE A 6 9.52 1.39 5.59
C ILE A 6 10.80 0.60 5.86
N ALA A 7 10.84 -0.21 6.92
CA ALA A 7 12.01 -1.05 7.25
C ALA A 7 12.29 -2.09 6.14
N ILE A 8 11.24 -2.66 5.55
CA ILE A 8 11.34 -3.60 4.42
C ILE A 8 11.88 -2.88 3.17
N VAL A 9 11.30 -1.72 2.82
CA VAL A 9 11.72 -0.92 1.66
C VAL A 9 13.18 -0.47 1.77
N ASN A 10 13.66 -0.19 2.98
CA ASN A 10 15.05 0.19 3.23
C ASN A 10 16.02 -1.00 3.30
N GLU A 11 15.55 -2.23 3.09
CA GLU A 11 16.35 -3.46 3.15
C GLU A 11 17.11 -3.63 4.48
N ASP A 12 16.49 -3.26 5.62
CA ASP A 12 17.07 -3.42 6.97
C ASP A 12 16.47 -4.64 7.70
N PRO A 13 17.06 -5.84 7.57
CA PRO A 13 16.54 -7.05 8.20
C PRO A 13 16.59 -7.03 9.73
N ALA A 14 17.51 -6.26 10.33
CA ALA A 14 17.61 -6.16 11.79
C ALA A 14 16.42 -5.37 12.35
N MET A 15 16.04 -4.27 11.69
CA MET A 15 14.87 -3.49 12.05
C MET A 15 13.56 -4.25 11.79
N VAL A 16 13.46 -4.99 10.67
CA VAL A 16 12.31 -5.87 10.41
C VAL A 16 12.15 -6.88 11.54
N LYS A 17 13.23 -7.57 11.94
CA LYS A 17 13.18 -8.53 13.04
C LYS A 17 12.72 -7.89 14.36
N TYR A 18 13.28 -6.72 14.70
CA TYR A 18 12.90 -5.99 15.90
C TYR A 18 11.40 -5.62 15.93
N LEU A 19 10.87 -5.13 14.81
CA LEU A 19 9.46 -4.74 14.69
C LEU A 19 8.53 -5.96 14.78
N LEU A 20 8.89 -7.07 14.14
CA LEU A 20 8.13 -8.33 14.24
C LEU A 20 8.12 -8.87 15.67
N ASP A 21 9.28 -8.87 16.35
CA ASP A 21 9.38 -9.32 17.76
C ASP A 21 8.61 -8.39 18.71
N SER A 22 8.40 -7.14 18.32
CA SER A 22 7.60 -6.15 19.05
C SER A 22 6.09 -6.25 18.77
N GLY A 23 5.65 -7.19 17.93
CA GLY A 23 4.24 -7.41 17.61
C GLY A 23 3.66 -6.47 16.56
N ALA A 24 4.48 -5.99 15.62
CA ALA A 24 3.99 -5.24 14.47
C ALA A 24 2.93 -6.05 13.68
N ASP A 25 1.86 -5.38 13.26
CA ASP A 25 0.81 -5.99 12.44
C ASP A 25 1.33 -6.24 11.01
N VAL A 26 1.36 -7.52 10.62
CA VAL A 26 1.83 -7.97 9.31
C VAL A 26 0.72 -7.93 8.25
N ASP A 27 -0.54 -7.87 8.68
CA ASP A 27 -1.71 -7.80 7.81
C ASP A 27 -2.12 -6.35 7.50
N GLU A 28 -1.45 -5.38 8.12
CA GLU A 28 -1.71 -3.96 7.89
C GLU A 28 -1.41 -3.60 6.43
N ARG A 29 -2.42 -3.08 5.73
CA ARG A 29 -2.31 -2.76 4.31
C ARG A 29 -1.54 -1.47 4.07
N CYS A 30 -0.72 -1.45 3.01
CA CYS A 30 -0.16 -0.21 2.48
C CYS A 30 -1.12 0.42 1.47
N PHE A 31 -1.91 1.40 1.91
CA PHE A 31 -2.86 2.13 1.07
C PHE A 31 -2.45 3.59 0.88
N GLY A 32 -2.96 4.20 -0.19
CA GLY A 32 -2.75 5.62 -0.53
C GLY A 32 -2.50 5.81 -2.03
N ASN A 33 -2.67 7.05 -2.52
CA ASN A 33 -2.53 7.34 -3.95
C ASN A 33 -1.13 7.03 -4.48
N PHE A 34 -0.10 7.18 -3.64
CA PHE A 34 1.28 6.85 -3.99
C PHE A 34 1.46 5.37 -4.34
N MET A 35 0.75 4.48 -3.63
CA MET A 35 0.82 3.03 -3.78
C MET A 35 -0.07 2.50 -4.92
N CYS A 36 -0.82 3.37 -5.61
CA CYS A 36 -1.62 2.99 -6.78
C CYS A 36 -0.76 2.91 -8.05
N PRO A 37 -1.15 2.08 -9.04
CA PRO A 37 -0.54 2.09 -10.37
C PRO A 37 -0.57 3.49 -10.99
N GLU A 38 0.53 3.89 -11.64
CA GLU A 38 0.70 5.25 -12.18
C GLU A 38 -0.41 5.66 -13.16
N ASP A 39 -0.85 4.74 -14.02
CA ASP A 39 -1.91 4.93 -15.00
C ASP A 39 -3.30 5.12 -14.35
N GLN A 40 -3.46 4.68 -13.10
CA GLN A 40 -4.73 4.77 -12.37
C GLN A 40 -4.80 5.94 -11.38
N LYS A 41 -3.66 6.52 -10.95
CA LYS A 41 -3.59 7.59 -9.92
C LYS A 41 -4.48 8.79 -10.21
N ALA A 42 -4.53 9.24 -11.46
CA ALA A 42 -5.31 10.42 -11.87
C ALA A 42 -6.83 10.17 -11.84
N SER A 43 -7.25 8.92 -12.01
CA SER A 43 -8.67 8.53 -12.02
C SER A 43 -9.21 8.14 -10.64
N ARG A 44 -8.32 7.99 -9.65
CA ARG A 44 -8.68 7.51 -8.32
C ARG A 44 -9.57 8.51 -7.59
N THR A 45 -10.74 8.05 -7.17
CA THR A 45 -11.69 8.83 -6.36
C THR A 45 -12.28 7.97 -5.24
N ASP A 46 -12.65 8.61 -4.13
CA ASP A 46 -13.34 7.96 -3.02
C ASP A 46 -14.85 8.02 -3.24
N SER A 47 -15.57 7.02 -2.71
CA SER A 47 -17.03 6.92 -2.76
C SER A 47 -17.61 6.92 -1.36
N LEU A 48 -18.79 7.50 -1.19
CA LEU A 48 -19.55 7.40 0.06
C LEU A 48 -20.38 6.11 0.14
N ASP A 49 -20.59 5.44 -1.00
CA ASP A 49 -21.46 4.27 -1.10
C ASP A 49 -20.72 2.95 -0.79
N HIS A 50 -19.39 2.94 -0.94
CA HIS A 50 -18.57 1.74 -0.77
C HIS A 50 -17.13 2.08 -0.37
N GLU A 51 -16.43 1.10 0.21
CA GLU A 51 -15.07 1.29 0.75
C GLU A 51 -13.95 1.17 -0.29
N TRP A 52 -14.16 0.49 -1.42
CA TRP A 52 -13.12 0.38 -2.44
C TRP A 52 -12.95 1.70 -3.22
N PRO A 53 -11.73 2.03 -3.67
CA PRO A 53 -11.50 3.22 -4.48
C PRO A 53 -12.09 3.04 -5.88
N CYS A 54 -12.76 4.09 -6.39
CA CYS A 54 -13.17 4.16 -7.79
C CYS A 54 -11.95 4.50 -8.65
N VAL A 55 -11.69 3.71 -9.70
CA VAL A 55 -10.61 3.93 -10.67
C VAL A 55 -11.11 3.66 -12.09
N SER A 56 -10.39 4.16 -13.10
CA SER A 56 -10.66 3.83 -14.51
C SER A 56 -10.60 2.32 -14.74
N THR A 57 -11.51 1.80 -15.57
CA THR A 57 -11.46 0.41 -16.04
C THR A 57 -10.37 0.18 -17.09
N GLU A 58 -9.93 1.24 -17.76
CA GLU A 58 -8.80 1.20 -18.68
C GLU A 58 -7.49 1.27 -17.87
N THR A 59 -6.66 0.24 -18.02
CA THR A 59 -5.34 0.16 -17.40
C THR A 59 -4.33 -0.43 -18.38
N ASN A 60 -3.06 -0.04 -18.25
CA ASN A 60 -1.94 -0.63 -18.98
C ASN A 60 -1.23 -1.75 -18.18
N TYR A 61 -1.85 -2.22 -17.09
CA TYR A 61 -1.35 -3.33 -16.30
C TYR A 61 -1.53 -4.67 -17.04
N ASP A 62 -0.43 -5.33 -17.37
CA ASP A 62 -0.42 -6.56 -18.21
C ASP A 62 -0.75 -7.86 -17.45
N GLY A 63 -0.89 -7.83 -16.11
CA GLY A 63 -1.11 -9.01 -15.27
C GLY A 63 0.14 -9.55 -14.62
#